data_AF-A0A0F9CYJ1-F1
#
_entry.id   AF-A0A0F9CYJ1-F1
#
_cell.length_a   1.000
_cell.length_b   1.000
_cell.length_c   1.000
_cell.angle_alpha   90.00
_cell.angle_beta   90.00
_cell.angle_gamma   90.00
#
_symmetry.space_group_name_H-M   'P 1'
#
loop_
_entity.id
_entity.type
_entity.pdbx_description
1 polymer ?
#
loop_
_entity_poly.entity_id
_entity_poly.type
_entity_poly.pdbx_seq_one_letter_code
_entity_poly.pdbx_strand_id
1 'polypeptide(L)' 'MKTIVKWMDDKGKEVDKSEATQAIVAEYDDEGILILESFGTVEPEEEVAEQS' A
#
# COMPACT_ATOMS: atom_id res chain seq x y z
N MET A 1 -14.90 -6.75 11.10
CA MET A 1 -14.03 -6.71 9.90
C MET A 1 -12.80 -5.87 10.19
N LYS A 2 -11.63 -6.28 9.66
CA LYS A 2 -10.35 -5.61 9.88
C LYS A 2 -9.60 -5.44 8.56
N THR A 3 -9.14 -4.23 8.28
CA THR A 3 -8.28 -3.94 7.12
C THR A 3 -6.84 -3.75 7.59
N ILE A 4 -5.89 -4.39 6.90
CA ILE A 4 -4.46 -4.26 7.14
C ILE A 4 -3.81 -3.77 5.86
N VAL A 5 -2.97 -2.76 5.96
CA VAL A 5 -2.18 -2.25 4.84
C VAL A 5 -0.71 -2.51 5.11
N LYS A 6 -0.04 -3.20 4.19
CA LYS A 6 1.41 -3.41 4.19
C LYS A 6 2.04 -2.54 3.13
N TRP A 7 3.07 -1.82 3.52
CA TRP A 7 3.82 -0.91 2.66
C TRP A 7 5.15 -1.57 2.29
N MET A 8 5.47 -1.64 1.00
CA MET A 8 6.67 -2.31 0.51
C MET A 8 7.51 -1.42 -0.39
N ASP A 9 8.83 -1.61 -0.34
CA ASP A 9 9.77 -1.01 -1.27
C ASP A 9 9.75 -1.71 -2.64
N ASP A 10 10.56 -1.20 -3.59
CA ASP A 10 10.70 -1.76 -4.94
C ASP A 10 11.26 -3.19 -4.97
N LYS A 11 11.81 -3.65 -3.85
CA LYS A 11 12.44 -4.97 -3.68
C LYS A 11 11.52 -5.95 -2.94
N GLY A 12 10.32 -5.53 -2.57
CA GLY A 12 9.34 -6.34 -1.85
C GLY A 12 9.63 -6.48 -0.35
N LYS A 13 10.41 -5.56 0.23
CA LYS A 13 10.64 -5.49 1.67
C LYS A 13 9.61 -4.57 2.31
N GLU A 14 9.06 -4.97 3.46
CA GLU A 14 8.18 -4.11 4.25
C GLU A 14 8.96 -2.90 4.79
N VAL A 15 8.44 -1.71 4.54
CA VAL A 15 9.03 -0.41 4.88
C VAL A 15 7.95 0.54 5.39
N ASP A 16 8.34 1.71 5.89
CA ASP A 16 7.39 2.76 6.25
C ASP A 16 6.69 3.33 5.01
N LYS A 17 5.47 3.86 5.19
CA LYS A 17 4.66 4.43 4.10
C LYS A 17 5.41 5.45 3.25
N SER A 18 6.28 6.25 3.86
CA SER A 18 7.07 7.29 3.19
C SER A 18 8.16 6.74 2.25
N GLU A 19 8.58 5.49 2.45
CA GLU A 19 9.61 4.82 1.65
C GLU A 19 9.01 3.79 0.69
N ALA A 20 7.70 3.59 0.76
CA ALA A 20 7.00 2.55 0.03
C ALA A 20 6.75 2.97 -1.41
N THR A 21 7.04 2.05 -2.33
CA THR A 21 6.66 2.16 -3.75
C THR A 21 5.45 1.28 -4.07
N GLN A 22 5.06 0.40 -3.15
CA GLN A 22 4.00 -0.58 -3.29
C GLN A 22 3.18 -0.67 -2.00
N ALA A 23 1.91 -1.04 -2.14
CA ALA A 23 1.00 -1.29 -1.04
C ALA A 23 0.19 -2.57 -1.28
N ILE A 24 0.06 -3.37 -0.23
CA ILE A 24 -0.86 -4.51 -0.20
C ILE A 24 -1.94 -4.20 0.81
N VAL A 25 -3.19 -4.23 0.37
CA VAL A 25 -4.37 -4.07 1.22
C VAL A 25 -5.03 -5.43 1.39
N ALA A 26 -5.13 -5.88 2.63
CA ALA A 26 -5.77 -7.14 3.01
C ALA A 26 -6.97 -6.88 3.93
N GLU A 27 -8.12 -7.45 3.60
CA GLU A 27 -9.34 -7.37 4.40
C GLU A 27 -9.65 -8.72 5.02
N TYR A 28 -9.89 -8.72 6.33
CA TYR A 28 -10.23 -9.90 7.12
C TYR A 28 -11.63 -9.76 7.72
N ASP A 29 -12.35 -10.87 7.82
CA ASP A 29 -13.57 -10.94 8.62
C ASP A 29 -13.28 -10.89 10.12
N ASP A 30 -14.34 -10.96 10.92
CA ASP A 30 -14.25 -10.98 12.39
C ASP A 30 -13.69 -12.30 12.95
N GLU A 31 -13.62 -13.36 12.13
CA GLU A 31 -12.99 -14.64 12.46
C GLU A 31 -11.49 -14.67 12.09
N GLY A 32 -10.99 -13.62 11.43
CA GLY A 32 -9.59 -13.49 10.99
C GLY A 32 -9.30 -14.18 9.66
N ILE A 33 -10.32 -14.52 8.87
CA ILE A 33 -10.19 -15.11 7.55
C ILE A 33 -10.02 -13.99 6.51
N LEU A 34 -9.03 -14.15 5.63
CA LEU A 34 -8.79 -13.22 4.52
C LEU A 34 -9.95 -13.29 3.53
N ILE A 35 -10.63 -12.16 3.31
CA ILE A 35 -11.70 -12.01 2.32
C ILE A 35 -11.17 -11.43 1.02
N LEU A 36 -10.34 -10.39 1.10
CA LEU A 36 -9.84 -9.66 -0.06
C LEU A 36 -8.35 -9.34 0.11
N GLU A 37 -7.59 -9.48 -0.96
CA GLU A 37 -6.22 -8.99 -1.07
C GLU A 37 -6.09 -8.21 -2.38
N SER A 38 -5.54 -6.99 -2.28
CA SER A 38 -5.30 -6.12 -3.42
C SER A 38 -3.90 -5.54 -3.36
N PHE A 39 -3.27 -5.42 -4.53
CA PHE A 39 -1.94 -4.88 -4.70
C PHE A 39 -1.99 -3.60 -5.54
N GLY A 40 -1.28 -2.56 -5.11
CA GLY A 40 -1.17 -1.29 -5.83
C GLY A 40 0.23 -0.69 -5.74
N THR A 41 0.55 0.18 -6.70
CA THR A 41 1.75 1.01 -6.68
C THR A 41 1.47 2.33 -5.98
N VAL A 42 2.41 2.79 -5.16
CA VAL A 42 2.37 4.11 -4.55
C VAL A 42 3.12 5.04 -5.49
N GLU A 43 2.38 5.88 -6.20
CA GLU A 43 3.01 6.96 -6.97
C GLU A 43 3.59 7.96 -5.95
N PRO A 44 4.89 8.29 -6.04
CA PRO A 44 5.38 9.46 -5.31
C PRO A 44 4.56 10.66 -5.79
N GLU A 45 4.21 11.59 -4.89
CA GLU A 45 3.63 12.87 -5.30
C GLU A 45 4.62 13.52 -6.27
N GLU A 46 4.36 13.34 -7.57
CA GLU A 46 5.07 14.05 -8.61
C GLU A 46 4.76 15.52 -8.33
N GLU A 47 5.80 16.29 -7.98
CA GLU A 47 5.71 17.74 -7.85
C GLU A 47 5.13 18.23 -9.18
N VAL A 48 3.82 18.52 -9.21
CA VAL A 48 3.15 19.00 -10.41
C VAL A 48 3.80 20.34 -10.68
N ALA A 49 4.81 20.35 -11.54
CA ALA A 49 5.46 21.58 -11.96
C ALA A 49 4.38 22.42 -12.62
N GLU A 50 3.85 23.39 -11.89
CA GLU A 50 2.94 24.41 -12.41
C GLU A 50 3.68 25.09 -13.57
N GLN A 51 3.38 24.65 -14.80
CA GLN A 51 3.86 25.32 -15.99
C GLN A 51 3.22 26.71 -16.01
N SER A 52 4.02 27.71 -15.65
CA SER A 52 3.72 29.15 -15.73
C SER A 52 3.59 29.63 -17.18
#